data_AF-A0A2A4FTE2-F1
#
_entry.id   AF-A0A2A4FTE2-F1
#
_cell.length_a   1.000
_cell.length_b   1.000
_cell.length_c   1.000
_cell.angle_alpha   90.00
_cell.angle_beta   90.00
_cell.angle_gamma   90.00
#
_symmetry.space_group_name_H-M   'P 1'
#
loop_
_entity.id
_entity.type
_entity.pdbx_description
1 polymer ?
#
loop_
_entity_poly.entity_id
_entity_poly.type
_entity_poly.pdbx_seq_one_letter_code
_entity_poly.pdbx_strand_id
1 'polypeptide(L)'
;MAEEDCRPNVVVLFVQDRRSAIQRWRVDRPDFFAGLKPAQIDRLAAGTDPVAAWQIIRVKGRDGRPMGRVDSDIYDYMVNQQAVPSRIASAIEIDFSASFVLIEQKLIGNSSLVQLADYAAMRTLASTDPQAGDKQRLPTILSLFTSPGEPVPLSVTQWDLGYLTALYDTRLASRARDQQRAMGKTLERDGE
;
A
#
# COMPACT_ATOMS: atom_id res chain seq x y z
N MET A 1 8.25 11.48 -19.26
CA MET A 1 8.63 10.06 -19.41
C MET A 1 9.73 9.76 -18.41
N ALA A 2 9.85 8.53 -17.93
CA ALA A 2 10.91 8.17 -16.99
C ALA A 2 12.30 8.30 -17.64
N GLU A 3 13.31 8.66 -16.83
CA GLU A 3 14.72 8.74 -17.26
C GLU A 3 15.29 7.34 -17.59
N GLU A 4 16.38 7.28 -18.36
CA GLU A 4 16.97 6.02 -18.86
C GLU A 4 17.37 5.04 -17.74
N ASP A 5 17.72 5.54 -16.55
CA ASP A 5 18.11 4.75 -15.38
C ASP A 5 16.97 4.54 -14.35
N CYS A 6 15.73 4.85 -14.71
CA CYS A 6 14.60 4.69 -13.81
C CYS A 6 14.37 3.22 -13.45
N ARG A 7 14.46 2.91 -12.15
CA ARG A 7 14.04 1.62 -11.60
C ARG A 7 12.62 1.78 -11.07
N PRO A 8 11.60 1.20 -11.73
CA PRO A 8 10.22 1.41 -11.33
C PRO A 8 9.96 0.77 -9.97
N ASN A 9 9.41 1.56 -9.05
CA ASN A 9 8.95 1.14 -7.73
C ASN A 9 7.40 1.13 -7.64
N VAL A 10 6.70 1.46 -8.72
CA VAL A 10 5.24 1.39 -8.83
C VAL A 10 4.88 0.62 -10.10
N VAL A 11 4.05 -0.41 -9.94
CA VAL A 11 3.62 -1.29 -11.03
C VAL A 11 2.11 -1.40 -11.01
N VAL A 12 1.47 -0.86 -12.05
CA VAL A 12 0.01 -0.96 -12.26
C VAL A 12 -0.24 -1.91 -13.43
N LEU A 13 -1.03 -2.96 -13.19
CA LEU A 13 -1.26 -4.03 -14.15
C LEU A 13 -2.76 -4.24 -14.36
N PHE A 14 -3.16 -4.27 -15.63
CA PHE A 14 -4.52 -4.60 -16.05
C PHE A 14 -4.56 -6.05 -16.52
N VAL A 15 -5.23 -6.92 -15.76
CA VAL A 15 -5.22 -8.37 -15.97
C VAL A 15 -6.60 -8.88 -16.36
N GLN A 16 -6.67 -9.96 -17.13
CA GLN A 16 -7.95 -10.58 -17.47
C GLN A 16 -8.55 -11.35 -16.29
N ASP A 17 -7.72 -12.14 -15.61
CA ASP A 17 -8.10 -12.90 -14.42
C ASP A 17 -7.02 -12.75 -13.34
N ARG A 18 -7.37 -12.11 -12.24
CA ARG A 18 -6.45 -11.83 -11.14
C ARG A 18 -5.88 -13.11 -10.52
N ARG A 19 -6.75 -14.09 -10.28
CA ARG A 19 -6.36 -15.33 -9.59
C ARG A 19 -5.29 -16.08 -10.39
N SER A 20 -5.51 -16.27 -11.68
CA SER A 20 -4.59 -16.96 -12.58
C SER A 20 -3.29 -16.19 -12.74
N ALA A 21 -3.33 -14.86 -12.83
CA ALA A 21 -2.13 -14.03 -12.90
C ALA A 21 -1.26 -14.20 -11.65
N ILE A 22 -1.85 -14.08 -10.45
CA ILE A 22 -1.13 -14.24 -9.19
C ILE A 22 -0.60 -15.66 -9.02
N GLN A 23 -1.38 -16.70 -9.34
CA GLN A 23 -0.92 -18.10 -9.23
C GLN A 23 0.27 -18.39 -10.15
N ARG A 24 0.27 -17.83 -11.37
CA ARG A 24 1.41 -17.94 -12.28
C ARG A 24 2.65 -17.24 -11.72
N TRP A 25 2.51 -16.00 -11.27
CA TRP A 25 3.65 -15.23 -10.73
C TRP A 25 4.22 -15.80 -9.44
N ARG A 26 3.46 -16.56 -8.65
CA ARG A 26 4.04 -17.28 -7.51
C ARG A 26 5.19 -18.21 -7.91
N VAL A 27 5.10 -18.77 -9.11
CA VAL A 27 6.12 -19.68 -9.66
C VAL A 27 7.15 -18.89 -10.46
N ASP A 28 6.68 -18.05 -11.39
CA ASP A 28 7.57 -17.41 -12.37
C ASP A 28 8.28 -16.17 -11.81
N ARG A 29 7.66 -15.48 -10.86
CA ARG A 29 8.09 -14.18 -10.30
C ARG A 29 7.87 -14.11 -8.79
N PRO A 30 8.46 -15.02 -7.99
CA PRO A 30 8.30 -15.02 -6.54
C PRO A 30 8.79 -13.71 -5.88
N ASP A 31 9.69 -12.98 -6.56
CA ASP A 31 10.17 -11.66 -6.16
C ASP A 31 9.06 -10.60 -6.06
N PHE A 32 7.97 -10.72 -6.81
CA PHE A 32 6.81 -9.81 -6.72
C PHE A 32 6.06 -9.90 -5.39
N PHE A 33 6.28 -10.96 -4.62
CA PHE A 33 5.62 -11.20 -3.34
C PHE A 33 6.60 -11.21 -2.17
N ALA A 34 7.80 -10.63 -2.35
CA ALA A 34 8.81 -10.58 -1.29
C ALA A 34 8.23 -9.99 0.00
N GLY A 35 8.39 -10.72 1.11
CA GLY A 35 7.87 -10.33 2.43
C GLY A 35 6.43 -10.72 2.72
N LEU A 36 5.68 -11.28 1.74
CA LEU A 36 4.32 -11.77 1.96
C LEU A 36 4.33 -13.26 2.34
N LYS A 37 3.53 -13.63 3.34
CA LYS A 37 3.26 -15.03 3.69
C LYS A 37 2.33 -15.67 2.65
N PRO A 38 2.37 -17.00 2.44
CA PRO A 38 1.49 -17.70 1.49
C PRO A 38 0.00 -17.32 1.65
N ALA A 39 -0.51 -17.30 2.88
CA ALA A 39 -1.89 -16.91 3.17
C ALA A 39 -2.23 -15.45 2.80
N GLN A 40 -1.26 -14.53 2.79
CA GLN A 40 -1.47 -13.16 2.29
C GLN A 40 -1.61 -13.17 0.76
N ILE A 41 -0.76 -13.94 0.08
CA ILE A 41 -0.85 -14.09 -1.38
C ILE A 41 -2.16 -14.79 -1.77
N ASP A 42 -2.64 -15.74 -0.96
CA ASP A 42 -3.94 -16.40 -1.18
C ASP A 42 -5.10 -15.40 -1.09
N ARG A 43 -5.06 -14.50 -0.10
CA ARG A 43 -6.02 -13.41 0.01
C ARG A 43 -5.95 -12.43 -1.15
N LEU A 44 -4.77 -12.12 -1.68
CA LEU A 44 -4.66 -11.29 -2.89
C LEU A 44 -5.30 -11.95 -4.11
N ALA A 45 -5.14 -13.27 -4.26
CA ALA A 45 -5.71 -14.03 -5.37
C ALA A 45 -7.23 -14.24 -5.24
N ALA A 46 -7.71 -14.47 -4.03
CA ALA A 46 -9.09 -14.88 -3.77
C ALA A 46 -9.98 -13.77 -3.17
N GLY A 47 -9.42 -12.61 -2.83
CA GLY A 47 -10.07 -11.58 -2.03
C GLY A 47 -11.36 -11.02 -2.63
N THR A 48 -12.21 -10.48 -1.78
CA THR A 48 -13.47 -9.82 -2.18
C THR A 48 -13.28 -8.41 -2.70
N ASP A 49 -12.09 -7.82 -2.48
CA ASP A 49 -11.75 -6.51 -3.02
C ASP A 49 -11.67 -6.60 -4.56
N PRO A 50 -12.36 -5.71 -5.32
CA PRO A 50 -12.27 -5.66 -6.77
C PRO A 50 -10.83 -5.46 -7.28
N VAL A 51 -9.98 -4.74 -6.54
CA VAL A 51 -8.58 -4.46 -6.96
C VAL A 51 -7.61 -4.99 -5.92
N ALA A 52 -6.68 -5.87 -6.32
CA ALA A 52 -5.60 -6.28 -5.43
C ALA A 52 -4.49 -5.23 -5.41
N ALA A 53 -4.07 -4.80 -4.23
CA ALA A 53 -2.90 -3.95 -4.06
C ALA A 53 -2.02 -4.46 -2.92
N TRP A 54 -0.71 -4.38 -3.10
CA TRP A 54 0.26 -4.72 -2.05
C TRP A 54 1.56 -3.96 -2.25
N GLN A 55 2.32 -3.83 -1.16
CA GLN A 55 3.61 -3.18 -1.13
C GLN A 55 4.68 -4.17 -0.65
N ILE A 56 5.85 -4.11 -1.28
CA ILE A 56 7.07 -4.78 -0.83
C ILE A 56 7.82 -3.80 0.05
N ILE A 57 7.88 -4.11 1.34
CA ILE A 57 8.65 -3.34 2.32
C ILE A 57 9.87 -4.13 2.77
N ARG A 58 10.98 -3.43 3.02
CA ARG A 58 12.16 -3.98 3.66
C ARG A 58 12.43 -3.23 4.96
N VAL A 59 12.76 -3.97 6.01
CA VAL A 59 13.17 -3.37 7.28
C VAL A 59 14.69 -3.35 7.29
N LYS A 60 15.26 -2.14 7.42
CA LYS A 60 16.70 -1.92 7.53
C LYS A 60 17.01 -1.23 8.85
N GLY A 61 18.25 -1.35 9.32
CA GLY A 61 18.78 -0.51 10.39
C GLY A 61 18.78 0.97 9.95
N ARG A 62 18.74 1.88 10.91
CA ARG A 62 18.66 3.33 10.64
C ARG A 62 19.88 3.91 9.89
N ASP A 63 20.99 3.19 9.83
CA ASP A 63 22.15 3.53 9.00
C ASP A 63 22.02 3.04 7.54
N GLY A 64 20.85 2.49 7.17
CA GLY A 64 20.57 1.93 5.87
C GLY A 64 21.05 0.49 5.67
N ARG A 65 21.69 -0.15 6.68
CA ARG A 65 22.19 -1.52 6.56
C ARG A 65 21.08 -2.55 6.76
N PRO A 66 21.09 -3.69 6.05
CA PRO A 66 20.13 -4.75 6.29
C PRO A 66 20.26 -5.27 7.72
N MET A 67 19.14 -5.59 8.37
CA MET A 67 19.15 -6.28 9.66
C MET A 67 19.71 -7.69 9.48
N GLY A 68 20.49 -8.16 10.46
CA GLY A 68 21.04 -9.51 10.44
C GLY A 68 19.93 -10.53 10.62
N ARG A 69 19.86 -11.51 9.72
CA ARG A 69 19.02 -12.69 9.91
C ARG A 69 19.77 -13.65 10.84
N VAL A 70 19.23 -13.89 12.02
CA VAL A 70 19.76 -14.92 12.91
C VAL A 70 18.85 -16.13 12.75
N ASP A 71 19.43 -17.20 12.23
CA ASP A 71 18.76 -18.48 12.12
C ASP A 71 18.96 -19.24 13.44
N SER A 72 17.87 -19.56 14.11
CA SER A 72 17.84 -20.46 15.26
C SER A 72 16.91 -21.61 14.89
N ASP A 73 17.23 -22.83 15.33
CA ASP A 73 16.49 -24.07 15.03
C ASP A 73 14.97 -24.00 15.29
N ILE A 74 14.50 -22.97 16.00
CA ILE A 74 13.12 -22.82 16.47
C ILE A 74 12.47 -21.50 16.01
N TYR A 75 13.26 -20.45 15.69
CA TYR A 75 12.73 -19.14 15.31
C TYR A 75 13.62 -18.42 14.29
N ASP A 76 13.00 -17.93 13.22
CA ASP A 76 13.58 -16.95 12.31
C ASP A 76 13.24 -15.53 12.80
N TYR A 77 14.24 -14.78 13.23
CA TYR A 77 14.05 -13.39 13.66
C TYR A 77 15.13 -12.47 13.09
N MET A 78 14.70 -11.25 12.73
CA MET A 78 15.60 -10.18 12.29
C MET A 78 16.17 -9.47 13.51
N VAL A 79 17.49 -9.47 13.63
CA VAL A 79 18.21 -8.75 14.69
C VAL A 79 18.75 -7.46 14.11
N ASN A 80 18.30 -6.35 14.68
CA ASN A 80 19.01 -5.09 14.50
C ASN A 80 20.20 -5.10 15.46
N GLN A 81 21.41 -5.30 14.96
CA GLN A 81 22.63 -5.31 15.79
C GLN A 81 23.06 -3.91 16.22
N GLN A 82 22.29 -2.87 15.89
CA GLN A 82 22.59 -1.50 16.22
C GLN A 82 22.08 -1.11 17.61
N ALA A 83 22.98 -0.59 18.44
CA ALA A 83 22.61 0.16 19.62
C ALA A 83 22.34 1.62 19.22
N VAL A 84 21.06 1.98 19.07
CA VAL A 84 20.67 3.40 18.97
C VAL A 84 20.30 3.87 20.38
N PRO A 85 21.10 4.71 21.04
CA PRO A 85 20.79 5.23 22.38
C PRO A 85 19.69 6.29 22.29
N SER A 86 18.47 5.85 22.01
CA SER A 86 17.28 6.70 21.96
C SER A 86 16.11 5.99 22.62
N ARG A 87 15.38 6.72 23.47
CA ARG A 87 14.13 6.26 24.09
C ARG A 87 12.89 6.72 23.32
N ILE A 88 13.07 7.53 22.27
CA ILE A 88 11.98 8.21 21.55
C ILE A 88 12.01 7.89 20.05
N ALA A 89 13.17 7.52 19.50
CA ALA A 89 13.31 7.24 18.07
C ALA A 89 13.56 5.75 17.80
N SER A 90 12.92 5.23 16.74
CA SER A 90 13.12 3.87 16.26
C SER A 90 14.56 3.64 15.79
N ALA A 91 15.08 2.44 16.05
CA ALA A 91 16.36 1.96 15.53
C ALA A 91 16.25 1.32 14.14
N ILE A 92 15.03 1.11 13.65
CA ILE A 92 14.74 0.55 12.32
C ILE A 92 14.09 1.58 11.41
N GLU A 93 14.33 1.45 10.12
CA GLU A 93 13.72 2.20 9.02
C GLU A 93 12.97 1.23 8.11
N ILE A 94 11.79 1.65 7.64
CA ILE A 94 10.99 0.90 6.66
C ILE A 94 11.30 1.49 5.29
N ASP A 95 11.80 0.64 4.40
CA ASP A 95 12.13 0.96 3.02
C ASP A 95 11.07 0.41 2.08
N PHE A 96 10.44 1.28 1.29
CA PHE A 96 9.41 0.91 0.32
C PHE A 96 10.06 0.54 -1.00
N SER A 97 10.19 -0.77 -1.26
CA SER A 97 10.90 -1.27 -2.45
C SER A 97 10.03 -1.26 -3.71
N ALA A 98 8.76 -1.64 -3.60
CA ALA A 98 7.83 -1.62 -4.72
C ALA A 98 6.36 -1.61 -4.27
N SER A 99 5.47 -1.08 -5.09
CA SER A 99 4.01 -1.19 -4.94
C SER A 99 3.38 -1.76 -6.19
N PHE A 100 2.43 -2.68 -6.00
CA PHE A 100 1.69 -3.33 -7.07
C PHE A 100 0.20 -3.02 -6.95
N VAL A 101 -0.43 -2.72 -8.08
CA VAL A 101 -1.89 -2.59 -8.20
C VAL A 101 -2.36 -3.43 -9.38
N LEU A 102 -3.25 -4.38 -9.11
CA LEU A 102 -3.80 -5.32 -10.07
C LEU A 102 -5.29 -5.07 -10.27
N ILE A 103 -5.64 -4.52 -11.43
CA ILE A 103 -7.02 -4.19 -11.80
C ILE A 103 -7.49 -5.23 -12.82
N GLU A 104 -8.61 -5.92 -12.54
CA GLU A 104 -9.22 -6.80 -13.53
C GLU A 104 -9.90 -6.00 -14.63
N GLN A 105 -9.65 -6.33 -15.90
CA GLN A 105 -10.15 -5.58 -17.06
C GLN A 105 -11.68 -5.45 -17.07
N LYS A 106 -12.39 -6.48 -16.58
CA LYS A 106 -13.85 -6.50 -16.45
C LYS A 106 -14.42 -5.39 -15.55
N LEU A 107 -13.59 -4.81 -14.67
CA LEU A 107 -13.99 -3.75 -13.73
C LEU A 107 -13.84 -2.35 -14.31
N ILE A 108 -13.08 -2.19 -15.39
CA ILE A 108 -12.77 -0.87 -15.95
C ILE A 108 -14.06 -0.17 -16.40
N GLY A 109 -14.96 -0.89 -17.06
CA GLY A 109 -16.23 -0.35 -17.55
C GLY A 109 -16.03 0.94 -18.35
N ASN A 110 -16.73 2.00 -17.93
CA ASN A 110 -16.64 3.34 -18.53
C ASN A 110 -15.73 4.30 -17.73
N SER A 111 -14.90 3.78 -16.82
CA SER A 111 -14.01 4.62 -16.01
C SER A 111 -13.02 5.35 -16.90
N SER A 112 -12.84 6.65 -16.67
CA SER A 112 -11.85 7.43 -17.40
C SER A 112 -10.41 7.04 -16.98
N LEU A 113 -9.45 7.30 -17.86
CA LEU A 113 -8.03 7.08 -17.54
C LEU A 113 -7.59 7.88 -16.29
N VAL A 114 -8.14 9.08 -16.10
CA VAL A 114 -7.88 9.91 -14.92
C VAL A 114 -8.36 9.21 -13.65
N GLN A 115 -9.59 8.69 -13.63
CA GLN A 115 -10.12 7.96 -12.47
C GLN A 115 -9.30 6.71 -12.15
N LEU A 116 -8.90 5.94 -13.18
CA LEU A 116 -8.05 4.77 -13.00
C LEU A 116 -6.68 5.14 -12.43
N ALA A 117 -6.09 6.24 -12.92
CA ALA A 117 -4.80 6.73 -12.45
C ALA A 117 -4.86 7.24 -11.01
N ASP A 118 -5.87 8.04 -10.68
CA ASP A 118 -6.07 8.60 -9.33
C ASP A 118 -6.38 7.50 -8.31
N TYR A 119 -7.22 6.53 -8.68
CA TYR A 119 -7.45 5.33 -7.87
C TYR A 119 -6.14 4.56 -7.64
N ALA A 120 -5.38 4.27 -8.69
CA ALA A 120 -4.11 3.57 -8.58
C ALA A 120 -3.09 4.36 -7.75
N ALA A 121 -3.05 5.69 -7.86
CA ALA A 121 -2.19 6.55 -7.04
C ALA A 121 -2.53 6.37 -5.55
N MET A 122 -3.81 6.42 -5.18
CA MET A 122 -4.22 6.18 -3.79
C MET A 122 -3.85 4.78 -3.29
N ARG A 123 -4.03 3.73 -4.13
CA ARG A 123 -3.67 2.35 -3.78
C ARG A 123 -2.17 2.11 -3.69
N THR A 124 -1.36 2.89 -4.38
CA THR A 124 0.11 2.76 -4.38
C THR A 124 0.75 3.53 -3.24
N LEU A 125 0.26 4.75 -2.99
CA LEU A 125 0.80 5.66 -1.97
C LEU A 125 0.33 5.33 -0.57
N ALA A 126 -0.76 4.57 -0.41
CA ALA A 126 -1.29 4.21 0.88
C ALA A 126 -1.76 2.74 0.92
N SER A 127 -1.47 2.07 2.04
CA SER A 127 -2.04 0.76 2.33
C SER A 127 -3.49 0.94 2.78
N THR A 128 -4.39 1.00 1.81
CA THR A 128 -5.83 1.26 2.04
C THR A 128 -6.63 -0.03 2.05
N ASP A 129 -7.66 -0.08 2.90
CA ASP A 129 -8.79 -1.00 2.72
C ASP A 129 -9.89 -0.22 2.00
N PRO A 130 -10.13 -0.44 0.69
CA PRO A 130 -11.09 0.35 -0.06
C PRO A 130 -12.53 0.09 0.42
N GLN A 131 -12.76 -1.06 1.08
CA GLN A 131 -14.05 -1.38 1.69
C GLN A 131 -14.32 -0.58 2.98
N ALA A 132 -13.31 0.09 3.54
CA ALA A 132 -13.49 0.98 4.68
C ALA A 132 -14.12 2.32 4.26
N GLY A 133 -13.77 2.85 3.09
CA GLY A 133 -14.30 4.11 2.55
C GLY A 133 -15.79 4.03 2.21
N ASP A 134 -16.21 2.92 1.61
CA ASP A 134 -17.62 2.66 1.26
C ASP A 134 -18.54 2.60 2.47
N LYS A 135 -18.09 1.95 3.55
CA LYS A 135 -18.88 1.86 4.80
C LYS A 135 -19.16 3.24 5.40
N GLN A 136 -18.33 4.23 5.09
CA GLN A 136 -18.42 5.59 5.63
C GLN A 136 -18.98 6.59 4.61
N ARG A 137 -19.29 6.18 3.37
CA ARG A 137 -19.77 7.04 2.27
C ARG A 137 -18.92 8.30 2.09
N LEU A 138 -17.60 8.14 2.21
CA LEU A 138 -16.67 9.24 2.05
C LEU A 138 -16.57 9.62 0.56
N PRO A 139 -16.45 10.92 0.23
CA PRO A 139 -16.20 11.33 -1.14
C PRO A 139 -14.74 11.03 -1.48
N THR A 140 -14.42 9.79 -1.86
CA THR A 140 -13.05 9.33 -2.15
C THR A 140 -13.01 8.67 -3.52
N ILE A 141 -11.92 8.85 -4.26
CA ILE A 141 -11.70 8.11 -5.52
C ILE A 141 -11.65 6.58 -5.29
N LEU A 142 -11.37 6.12 -4.07
CA LEU A 142 -11.36 4.69 -3.71
C LEU A 142 -12.72 3.99 -3.85
N SER A 143 -13.82 4.74 -4.00
CA SER A 143 -15.15 4.17 -4.25
C SER A 143 -15.35 3.69 -5.70
N LEU A 144 -14.38 3.92 -6.59
CA LEU A 144 -14.49 3.68 -8.03
C LEU A 144 -14.99 2.27 -8.41
N PHE A 145 -14.65 1.24 -7.62
CA PHE A 145 -14.96 -0.16 -7.93
C PHE A 145 -15.88 -0.87 -6.93
N THR A 146 -16.33 -0.17 -5.91
CA THR A 146 -16.93 -0.81 -4.71
C THR A 146 -18.45 -0.66 -4.67
N SER A 147 -19.02 0.39 -5.28
CA SER A 147 -20.47 0.64 -5.29
C SER A 147 -21.02 0.85 -6.72
N PRO A 148 -21.56 -0.19 -7.38
CA PRO A 148 -22.18 -0.07 -8.70
C PRO A 148 -23.41 0.85 -8.65
N GLY A 149 -23.41 1.93 -9.44
CA GLY A 149 -24.57 2.81 -9.61
C GLY A 149 -24.61 4.05 -8.72
N GLU A 150 -23.64 4.22 -7.81
CA GLU A 150 -23.44 5.51 -7.12
C GLU A 150 -22.57 6.45 -7.96
N PRO A 151 -22.77 7.78 -7.88
CA PRO A 151 -21.88 8.74 -8.51
C PRO A 151 -20.47 8.62 -7.93
N VAL A 152 -19.52 8.15 -8.74
CA VAL A 152 -18.10 8.10 -8.37
C VAL A 152 -17.41 9.44 -8.67
N PRO A 153 -16.44 9.87 -7.85
CA PRO A 153 -15.66 11.07 -8.15
C PRO A 153 -14.95 11.00 -9.51
N LEU A 154 -14.82 12.15 -10.18
CA LEU A 154 -14.15 12.25 -11.49
C LEU A 154 -12.62 12.25 -11.38
N SER A 155 -12.09 12.55 -10.19
CA SER A 155 -10.67 12.64 -9.89
C SER A 155 -10.46 12.52 -8.37
N VAL A 156 -9.21 12.54 -7.92
CA VAL A 156 -8.82 12.67 -6.52
C VAL A 156 -9.59 13.80 -5.83
N THR A 157 -10.07 13.55 -4.62
CA THR A 157 -10.87 14.50 -3.84
C THR A 157 -10.03 15.21 -2.78
N GLN A 158 -10.59 16.25 -2.15
CA GLN A 158 -9.95 16.89 -0.99
C GLN A 158 -9.78 15.90 0.17
N TRP A 159 -10.70 14.94 0.34
CA TRP A 159 -10.58 13.90 1.34
C TRP A 159 -9.38 12.98 1.08
N ASP A 160 -9.18 12.58 -0.18
CA ASP A 160 -8.05 11.76 -0.59
C ASP A 160 -6.71 12.46 -0.33
N LEU A 161 -6.62 13.74 -0.70
CA LEU A 161 -5.42 14.57 -0.48
C LEU A 161 -5.15 14.80 1.01
N GLY A 162 -6.19 15.09 1.80
CA GLY A 162 -6.08 15.23 3.26
C GLY A 162 -5.63 13.92 3.91
N TYR A 163 -6.15 12.78 3.45
CA TYR A 163 -5.72 11.47 3.93
C TYR A 163 -4.25 11.19 3.64
N LEU A 164 -3.78 11.44 2.41
CA LEU A 164 -2.36 11.29 2.09
C LEU A 164 -1.50 12.27 2.89
N THR A 165 -1.90 13.53 3.00
CA THR A 165 -1.17 14.54 3.78
C THR A 165 -1.00 14.08 5.23
N ALA A 166 -2.10 13.67 5.87
CA ALA A 166 -2.09 13.14 7.22
C ALA A 166 -1.23 11.87 7.36
N LEU A 167 -1.28 10.98 6.38
CA LEU A 167 -0.49 9.75 6.35
C LEU A 167 1.02 10.04 6.32
N TYR A 168 1.45 10.95 5.45
CA TYR A 168 2.87 11.25 5.24
C TYR A 168 3.44 12.22 6.28
N ASP A 169 2.59 13.05 6.93
CA ASP A 169 2.99 13.87 8.09
C ASP A 169 3.17 13.04 9.37
N THR A 170 2.62 11.83 9.41
CA THR A 170 2.65 10.98 10.59
C THR A 170 4.00 10.27 10.75
N ARG A 171 4.60 10.38 11.94
CA ARG A 171 5.85 9.68 12.26
C ARG A 171 5.62 8.17 12.35
N LEU A 172 6.18 7.41 11.40
CA LEU A 172 6.13 5.94 11.33
C LEU A 172 6.66 5.22 12.58
N ALA A 173 7.55 5.88 13.35
CA ALA A 173 8.17 5.35 14.56
C ALA A 173 7.38 5.61 15.87
N SER A 174 6.08 5.89 15.80
CA SER A 174 5.23 6.15 16.98
C SER A 174 4.20 5.04 17.19
N ARG A 175 3.62 4.93 18.40
CA ARG A 175 2.61 3.90 18.71
C ARG A 175 1.38 4.13 17.84
N ALA A 176 0.73 3.05 17.37
CA ALA A 176 -0.42 3.13 16.46
C ALA A 176 -1.54 4.09 16.91
N ARG A 177 -1.81 4.19 18.22
CA ARG A 177 -2.79 5.14 18.78
C ARG A 177 -2.37 6.60 18.63
N ASP A 178 -1.09 6.89 18.80
CA ASP A 178 -0.56 8.25 18.65
C ASP A 178 -0.55 8.66 17.17
N GLN A 179 -0.27 7.71 16.28
CA GLN A 179 -0.39 7.87 14.82
C GLN A 179 -1.82 8.21 14.41
N GLN A 180 -2.80 7.41 14.83
CA GLN A 180 -4.21 7.65 14.51
C GLN A 180 -4.69 9.02 15.01
N ARG A 181 -4.29 9.42 16.22
CA ARG A 181 -4.65 10.73 16.78
C ARG A 181 -3.99 11.87 16.02
N ALA A 182 -2.74 11.72 15.60
CA ALA A 182 -2.03 12.72 14.80
C ALA A 182 -2.69 12.88 13.42
N MET A 183 -3.00 11.77 12.75
CA MET A 183 -3.72 11.77 11.47
C MET A 183 -5.08 12.45 11.57
N GLY A 184 -5.86 12.14 12.61
CA GLY A 184 -7.15 12.76 12.86
C GLY A 184 -7.05 14.29 13.00
N LYS A 185 -6.06 14.79 13.73
CA LYS A 185 -5.83 16.23 13.89
C LYS A 185 -5.46 16.93 12.58
N THR A 186 -4.66 16.29 11.74
CA THR A 186 -4.30 16.87 10.43
C THR A 186 -5.52 16.91 9.50
N LEU A 187 -6.31 15.84 9.49
CA LEU A 187 -7.56 15.78 8.73
C LEU A 187 -8.59 16.84 9.18
N GLU A 188 -8.70 17.08 10.49
CA GLU A 188 -9.58 18.12 11.05
C GLU A 188 -9.12 19.54 10.65
N ARG A 189 -7.80 19.78 10.58
CA ARG A 189 -7.24 21.09 10.25
C ARG A 189 -7.40 21.45 8.77
N ASP A 190 -7.25 20.48 7.87
CA ASP A 190 -7.24 20.71 6.42
C ASP A 190 -8.65 20.54 5.78
N GLY A 191 -9.66 20.23 6.61
CA GLY A 191 -11.07 20.14 6.25
C GLY A 191 -11.90 21.42 6.50
N GLU A 192 -11.28 22.48 7.01
CA GLU A 192 -11.81 23.87 7.05
C GLU A 192 -11.40 24.65 5.79
#